data_AF-A0A4Q7MCZ8-F1
#
_entry.id   AF-A0A4Q7MCZ8-F1
#
_cell.length_a   1.000
_cell.length_b   1.000
_cell.length_c   1.000
_cell.angle_alpha   90.00
_cell.angle_beta   90.00
_cell.angle_gamma   90.00
#
_symmetry.space_group_name_H-M   'P 1'
#
loop_
_entity.id
_entity.type
_entity.pdbx_description
1 polymer ?
#
loop_
_entity_poly.entity_id
_entity_poly.type
_entity_poly.pdbx_seq_one_letter_code
_entity_poly.pdbx_strand_id
1 'polypeptide(L)'
;MKSSRDPDPNVIPDDDAPKLPRKALVQSLLAHGVLALLVVVGMWRSKDDSRPIQVEMWAPGDSPNAGQPESAPSEPAPPKPAPKPEPQPEPKPEPPAPPPPPPPPPPKPPEEQAPDPEIALEEKRKAEEARKAEDARKAEAARKAEEARKEEEARKAEENRRAQEARRAEEARRAEEIRKAEEARKAEESKKAEDARKAEEARRAAEARRAEEARRAEEAKKAEEAKKAEDARKAEEARRAEQARRAEETRKAEEARKAEAARKAAEAKAERDRQLRDAMRGDVLGAAGLPGGAANRNQAGGGDDSGYAAQVRACIKAGVSFHPTAEQLNGGNPAAEFVVQLNQSGQVLNVGLRRSSGIATFDRAVETGIRRCSFPRPPSGKYPERIDVIYRPND
;
A
#
# COMPACT_ATOMS: atom_id res chain seq x y z
N MET A 1 -12.37 43.01 34.07
CA MET A 1 -11.35 42.04 33.65
C MET A 1 -11.51 41.73 32.15
N LYS A 2 -10.62 42.23 31.29
CA LYS A 2 -10.53 41.85 29.88
C LYS A 2 -9.12 41.32 29.67
N SER A 3 -9.00 40.01 29.50
CA SER A 3 -7.74 39.31 29.25
C SER A 3 -7.63 39.05 27.75
N SER A 4 -7.06 40.00 27.01
CA SER A 4 -6.57 39.74 25.65
C SER A 4 -5.28 38.96 25.77
N ARG A 5 -5.27 37.71 25.31
CA ARG A 5 -4.03 36.99 24.99
C ARG A 5 -3.82 37.16 23.49
N ASP A 6 -2.70 37.77 23.13
CA ASP A 6 -2.18 37.75 21.77
C ASP A 6 -1.78 36.30 21.40
N PRO A 7 -2.04 35.84 20.17
CA PRO A 7 -1.61 34.53 19.71
C PRO A 7 -0.12 34.49 19.37
N ASP A 8 0.54 33.37 19.70
CA ASP A 8 1.94 33.09 19.41
C ASP A 8 2.23 33.12 17.89
N PRO A 9 3.31 33.78 17.43
CA PRO A 9 3.66 33.89 16.01
C PRO A 9 4.28 32.62 15.40
N ASN A 10 4.33 31.50 16.13
CA ASN A 10 4.98 30.25 15.72
C ASN A 10 4.06 29.03 15.70
N VAL A 11 2.74 29.23 15.76
CA VAL A 11 1.78 28.14 15.52
C VAL A 11 1.36 28.19 14.05
N ILE A 12 1.87 27.26 13.26
CA ILE A 12 1.34 26.99 11.91
C ILE A 12 -0.05 26.39 12.12
N PRO A 13 -1.13 26.98 11.57
CA PRO A 13 -2.46 26.38 11.66
C PRO A 13 -2.47 25.05 10.91
N ASP A 14 -2.78 23.96 11.61
CA ASP A 14 -3.04 22.63 11.04
C ASP A 14 -4.36 22.57 10.24
N ASP A 15 -4.55 23.47 9.27
CA ASP A 15 -5.82 23.55 8.51
C ASP A 15 -5.65 23.66 6.99
N ASP A 16 -4.55 23.13 6.45
CA ASP A 16 -4.39 22.95 5.00
C ASP A 16 -3.82 21.55 4.66
N ALA A 17 -4.56 20.51 5.04
CA ALA A 17 -4.46 19.25 4.32
C ALA A 17 -5.00 19.49 2.89
N PRO A 18 -4.24 19.25 1.80
CA PRO A 18 -4.72 19.49 0.46
C PRO A 18 -5.91 18.55 0.20
N LYS A 19 -7.12 19.13 0.21
CA LYS A 19 -8.33 18.43 -0.21
C LYS A 19 -8.13 18.09 -1.68
N LEU A 20 -7.67 16.85 -1.96
CA LEU A 20 -7.54 16.32 -3.31
C LEU A 20 -8.84 16.65 -4.06
N PRO A 21 -8.79 17.41 -5.16
CA PRO A 21 -10.01 17.87 -5.80
C PRO A 21 -10.77 16.62 -6.21
N ARG A 22 -12.00 16.45 -5.72
CA ARG A 22 -12.83 15.25 -5.99
C ARG A 22 -12.89 14.92 -7.48
N LYS A 23 -12.77 15.94 -8.34
CA LYS A 23 -12.64 15.82 -9.79
C LYS A 23 -11.38 15.07 -10.24
N ALA A 24 -10.21 15.31 -9.64
CA ALA A 24 -8.98 14.60 -9.95
C ALA A 24 -9.00 13.13 -9.46
N LEU A 25 -9.60 12.86 -8.30
CA LEU A 25 -9.81 11.48 -7.84
C LEU A 25 -10.71 10.72 -8.81
N VAL A 26 -11.82 11.32 -9.24
CA VAL A 26 -12.74 10.73 -10.21
C VAL A 26 -12.05 10.52 -11.57
N GLN A 27 -11.28 11.50 -12.06
CA GLN A 27 -10.55 11.36 -13.32
C GLN A 27 -9.48 10.27 -13.27
N SER A 28 -8.76 10.14 -12.15
CA SER A 28 -7.80 9.07 -11.94
C SER A 28 -8.47 7.70 -11.96
N LEU A 29 -9.57 7.53 -11.24
CA LEU A 29 -10.32 6.27 -11.23
C LEU A 29 -10.89 5.92 -12.61
N LEU A 30 -11.33 6.91 -13.37
CA LEU A 30 -11.83 6.73 -14.73
C LEU A 30 -10.70 6.32 -15.69
N ALA A 31 -9.52 6.95 -15.59
CA ALA A 31 -8.36 6.58 -16.39
C ALA A 31 -7.87 5.14 -16.09
N HIS A 32 -7.83 4.76 -14.81
CA HIS A 32 -7.47 3.40 -14.42
C HIS A 32 -8.53 2.37 -14.84
N GLY A 33 -9.82 2.73 -14.78
CA GLY A 33 -10.90 1.89 -15.29
C GLY A 33 -10.80 1.62 -16.78
N VAL A 34 -10.47 2.64 -17.59
CA VAL A 34 -10.22 2.48 -19.03
C VAL A 34 -8.99 1.62 -19.30
N LEU A 35 -7.89 1.82 -18.56
CA LEU A 35 -6.69 0.99 -18.70
C LEU A 35 -6.97 -0.48 -18.35
N ALA A 36 -7.69 -0.73 -17.26
CA ALA A 36 -8.07 -2.08 -16.86
C ALA A 36 -8.98 -2.75 -17.89
N LEU A 37 -9.94 -2.01 -18.47
CA LEU A 37 -10.79 -2.51 -19.55
C LEU A 37 -9.97 -2.89 -20.79
N LEU A 38 -9.00 -2.06 -21.19
CA LEU A 38 -8.12 -2.35 -22.33
C LEU A 38 -7.27 -3.61 -22.10
N VAL A 39 -6.76 -3.81 -20.89
CA VAL A 39 -6.02 -5.03 -20.53
C VAL A 39 -6.93 -6.27 -20.59
N VAL A 40 -8.16 -6.18 -20.08
CA VAL A 40 -9.12 -7.29 -20.11
C VAL A 40 -9.54 -7.64 -21.54
N VAL A 41 -9.84 -6.63 -22.36
CA VAL A 41 -10.17 -6.81 -23.79
C VAL A 41 -8.98 -7.38 -24.55
N GLY A 42 -7.76 -6.88 -24.29
CA GLY A 42 -6.52 -7.43 -24.85
C GLY A 42 -6.35 -8.90 -24.48
N MET A 43 -6.49 -9.26 -23.20
CA MET A 43 -6.35 -10.63 -22.72
C MET A 43 -7.46 -11.57 -23.22
N TRP A 44 -8.63 -11.05 -23.61
CA TRP A 44 -9.68 -11.83 -24.26
C TRP A 44 -9.35 -12.09 -25.73
N ARG A 45 -8.80 -11.10 -26.43
CA ARG A 45 -8.37 -11.21 -27.83
C ARG A 45 -7.06 -12.00 -28.02
N SER A 46 -6.17 -12.01 -27.02
CA SER A 46 -4.91 -12.76 -27.04
C SER A 46 -5.05 -14.26 -26.73
N LYS A 47 -6.24 -14.75 -26.34
CA LYS A 47 -6.45 -16.19 -26.14
C LYS A 47 -6.33 -17.00 -27.43
N ASP A 48 -6.52 -16.36 -28.59
CA ASP A 48 -6.51 -17.03 -29.89
C ASP A 48 -5.10 -17.11 -30.54
N ASP A 49 -4.11 -16.37 -30.03
CA ASP A 49 -2.74 -16.32 -30.58
C ASP A 49 -1.70 -17.02 -29.69
N SER A 50 -2.08 -18.16 -29.10
CA SER A 50 -1.10 -19.05 -28.44
C SER A 50 -0.39 -19.93 -29.48
N ARG A 51 0.46 -19.33 -30.31
CA ARG A 51 1.42 -20.10 -31.11
C ARG A 51 2.50 -20.62 -30.16
N PRO A 52 2.73 -21.94 -30.07
CA PRO A 52 3.77 -22.48 -29.19
C PRO A 52 5.13 -21.93 -29.64
N ILE A 53 5.75 -21.11 -28.79
CA ILE A 53 7.15 -20.72 -28.95
C ILE A 53 7.98 -21.97 -28.66
N GLN A 54 8.47 -22.60 -29.73
CA GLN A 54 9.43 -23.69 -29.61
C GLN A 54 10.78 -23.10 -29.19
N VAL A 55 11.15 -23.37 -27.94
CA VAL A 55 12.51 -23.12 -27.46
C VAL A 55 13.33 -24.35 -27.87
N GLU A 56 14.04 -24.27 -28.99
CA GLU A 56 15.02 -25.29 -29.36
C GLU A 56 16.18 -25.25 -28.36
N MET A 57 16.17 -26.20 -27.41
CA MET A 57 17.37 -26.59 -26.67
C MET A 57 18.22 -27.46 -27.60
N TRP A 58 19.27 -26.87 -28.19
CA TRP A 58 20.30 -27.64 -28.87
C TRP A 58 21.19 -28.35 -27.83
N ALA A 59 21.00 -29.65 -27.66
CA ALA A 59 21.97 -30.56 -27.05
C ALA A 59 22.26 -31.70 -28.05
N PRO A 60 23.53 -32.07 -28.27
CA PRO A 60 23.91 -33.00 -29.32
C PRO A 60 23.75 -34.45 -28.85
N GLY A 61 22.99 -35.26 -29.58
CA GLY A 61 22.98 -36.71 -29.38
C GLY A 61 21.70 -37.40 -29.86
N ASP A 62 21.85 -38.16 -30.94
CA ASP A 62 21.01 -39.26 -31.41
C ASP A 62 19.54 -38.97 -31.79
N SER A 63 19.34 -38.85 -33.09
CA SER A 63 18.03 -38.77 -33.76
C SER A 63 17.33 -40.14 -33.79
N PRO A 64 16.05 -40.22 -33.41
CA PRO A 64 15.12 -41.13 -34.03
C PRO A 64 14.38 -40.39 -35.16
N ASN A 65 14.58 -40.89 -36.38
CA ASN A 65 13.84 -40.52 -37.59
C ASN A 65 12.32 -40.58 -37.32
N ALA A 66 11.68 -39.41 -37.19
CA ALA A 66 10.22 -39.28 -37.18
C ALA A 66 9.80 -38.75 -38.55
N GLY A 67 9.03 -39.57 -39.27
CA GLY A 67 8.65 -39.34 -40.66
C GLY A 67 7.95 -38.00 -40.90
N GLN A 68 8.09 -37.51 -42.13
CA GLN A 68 7.40 -36.33 -42.63
C GLN A 68 5.90 -36.44 -42.38
N PRO A 69 5.21 -35.41 -41.86
CA PRO A 69 3.76 -35.38 -41.88
C PRO A 69 3.29 -35.28 -43.34
N GLU A 70 2.55 -36.31 -43.72
CA GLU A 70 1.78 -36.44 -44.94
C GLU A 70 0.89 -35.21 -45.16
N SER A 71 0.91 -34.68 -46.38
CA SER A 71 0.07 -33.60 -46.87
C SER A 71 -1.39 -33.83 -46.46
N ALA A 72 -2.02 -32.81 -45.88
CA ALA A 72 -3.46 -32.82 -45.59
C ALA A 72 -4.27 -33.23 -46.85
N PRO A 73 -5.32 -34.07 -46.71
CA PRO A 73 -6.18 -34.39 -47.83
C PRO A 73 -6.95 -33.14 -48.26
N SER A 74 -6.87 -32.86 -49.57
CA SER A 74 -7.68 -31.86 -50.25
C SER A 74 -9.16 -32.05 -49.93
N GLU A 75 -9.82 -30.93 -49.62
CA GLU A 75 -11.26 -30.78 -49.52
C GLU A 75 -11.97 -31.50 -50.69
N PRO A 76 -13.00 -32.34 -50.45
CA PRO A 76 -13.73 -32.97 -51.54
C PRO A 76 -14.51 -31.90 -52.30
N ALA A 77 -14.19 -31.75 -53.59
CA ALA A 77 -14.94 -30.94 -54.52
C ALA A 77 -16.44 -31.30 -54.51
N PRO A 78 -17.35 -30.33 -54.69
CA PRO A 78 -18.78 -30.60 -54.76
C PRO A 78 -19.10 -31.58 -55.90
N PRO A 79 -20.06 -32.50 -55.73
CA PRO A 79 -20.39 -33.48 -56.76
C PRO A 79 -20.87 -32.78 -58.04
N LYS A 80 -20.28 -33.15 -59.17
CA LYS A 80 -20.74 -32.77 -60.51
C LYS A 80 -22.20 -33.24 -60.69
N PRO A 81 -23.06 -32.46 -61.37
CA PRO A 81 -24.42 -32.89 -61.69
C PRO A 81 -24.40 -34.19 -62.50
N ALA A 82 -25.22 -35.16 -62.09
CA ALA A 82 -25.40 -36.41 -62.83
C ALA A 82 -26.03 -36.15 -64.22
N PRO A 83 -25.65 -36.93 -65.25
CA PRO A 83 -26.16 -36.77 -66.61
C PRO A 83 -27.66 -37.05 -66.73
N LYS A 84 -28.31 -36.28 -67.60
CA LYS A 84 -29.71 -36.39 -68.00
C LYS A 84 -29.98 -37.79 -68.60
N PRO A 85 -31.12 -38.46 -68.30
CA PRO A 85 -31.42 -39.75 -68.92
C PRO A 85 -31.56 -39.60 -70.44
N GLU A 86 -30.78 -40.36 -71.19
CA GLU A 86 -31.01 -40.58 -72.63
C GLU A 86 -32.28 -41.43 -72.82
N PRO A 87 -33.10 -41.12 -73.84
CA PRO A 87 -34.29 -41.90 -74.17
C PRO A 87 -33.91 -43.31 -74.66
N GLN A 88 -34.56 -44.33 -74.10
CA GLN A 88 -34.44 -45.70 -74.60
C GLN A 88 -34.96 -45.79 -76.05
N PRO A 89 -34.29 -46.57 -76.91
CA PRO A 89 -34.65 -46.70 -78.32
C PRO A 89 -35.96 -47.49 -78.49
N GLU A 90 -36.80 -47.01 -79.42
CA GLU A 90 -38.01 -47.70 -79.89
C GLU A 90 -37.70 -49.12 -80.39
N PRO A 91 -38.48 -50.15 -80.02
CA PRO A 91 -38.40 -51.43 -80.68
C PRO A 91 -38.93 -51.32 -82.12
N LYS A 92 -38.01 -51.48 -83.07
CA LYS A 92 -38.25 -51.63 -84.51
C LYS A 92 -38.96 -52.99 -84.77
N PRO A 93 -39.86 -53.09 -85.78
CA PRO A 93 -40.75 -54.22 -85.94
C PRO A 93 -40.05 -55.42 -86.58
N GLU A 94 -40.37 -56.63 -86.12
CA GLU A 94 -40.02 -57.88 -86.80
C GLU A 94 -41.20 -58.44 -87.64
N PRO A 95 -40.87 -59.14 -88.75
CA PRO A 95 -41.67 -59.25 -89.99
C PRO A 95 -42.80 -60.28 -89.96
N PRO A 96 -43.75 -60.21 -90.92
CA PRO A 96 -44.95 -61.03 -90.93
C PRO A 96 -44.65 -62.48 -91.31
N ALA A 97 -45.21 -63.43 -90.55
CA ALA A 97 -45.30 -64.83 -90.94
C ALA A 97 -46.48 -65.06 -91.91
N PRO A 98 -46.35 -66.00 -92.86
CA PRO A 98 -47.14 -66.08 -94.10
C PRO A 98 -48.61 -66.51 -93.92
N PRO A 99 -49.48 -66.21 -94.91
CA PRO A 99 -50.91 -66.51 -94.82
C PRO A 99 -51.18 -68.02 -94.93
N PRO A 100 -52.05 -68.60 -94.08
CA PRO A 100 -52.54 -69.94 -94.29
C PRO A 100 -53.58 -69.99 -95.45
N PRO A 101 -53.64 -71.12 -96.18
CA PRO A 101 -54.35 -71.25 -97.46
C PRO A 101 -55.89 -71.26 -97.35
N PRO A 102 -56.62 -70.89 -98.43
CA PRO A 102 -58.07 -70.78 -98.48
C PRO A 102 -58.81 -72.13 -98.53
N PRO A 103 -60.15 -72.13 -98.28
CA PRO A 103 -60.81 -73.04 -97.35
C PRO A 103 -61.47 -74.25 -98.01
N PRO A 104 -61.71 -75.34 -97.25
CA PRO A 104 -62.75 -76.30 -97.58
C PRO A 104 -64.16 -75.81 -97.16
N PRO A 105 -65.21 -76.27 -97.86
CA PRO A 105 -66.55 -75.68 -97.87
C PRO A 105 -67.30 -75.76 -96.53
N PRO A 106 -68.25 -74.85 -96.27
CA PRO A 106 -69.00 -74.82 -95.02
C PRO A 106 -69.79 -76.12 -94.84
N PRO A 107 -69.54 -76.90 -93.77
CA PRO A 107 -70.46 -77.94 -93.40
C PRO A 107 -71.78 -77.29 -92.99
N LYS A 108 -72.86 -77.81 -93.56
CA LYS A 108 -74.25 -77.46 -93.28
C LYS A 108 -74.49 -77.37 -91.78
N PRO A 109 -75.31 -76.42 -91.30
CA PRO A 109 -75.66 -76.34 -89.88
C PRO A 109 -76.17 -77.72 -89.45
N PRO A 110 -75.57 -78.37 -88.45
CA PRO A 110 -76.25 -79.43 -87.73
C PRO A 110 -77.51 -78.77 -87.17
N GLU A 111 -78.61 -79.19 -87.76
CA GLU A 111 -79.96 -79.07 -87.26
C GLU A 111 -79.92 -79.04 -85.73
N GLU A 112 -80.35 -77.89 -85.22
CA GLU A 112 -80.72 -77.67 -83.84
C GLU A 112 -81.72 -78.78 -83.49
N GLN A 113 -81.20 -79.92 -83.04
CA GLN A 113 -81.90 -80.65 -82.00
C GLN A 113 -81.91 -79.65 -80.87
N ALA A 114 -82.99 -78.87 -80.80
CA ALA A 114 -83.41 -78.28 -79.55
C ALA A 114 -83.28 -79.43 -78.55
N PRO A 115 -82.29 -79.40 -77.63
CA PRO A 115 -82.36 -80.32 -76.52
C PRO A 115 -83.76 -80.13 -75.96
N ASP A 116 -84.46 -81.23 -75.71
CA ASP A 116 -85.76 -81.23 -75.05
C ASP A 116 -85.75 -80.08 -74.03
N PRO A 117 -86.65 -79.08 -74.07
CA PRO A 117 -86.48 -77.81 -73.36
C PRO A 117 -86.08 -77.99 -71.88
N GLU A 118 -86.43 -79.13 -71.29
CA GLU A 118 -85.95 -79.60 -69.99
C GLU A 118 -84.43 -79.79 -69.81
N ILE A 119 -83.68 -80.36 -70.78
CA ILE A 119 -82.23 -80.63 -70.63
C ILE A 119 -81.41 -79.33 -70.68
N ALA A 120 -81.75 -78.40 -71.59
CA ALA A 120 -81.11 -77.08 -71.64
C ALA A 120 -81.45 -76.21 -70.43
N LEU A 121 -82.68 -76.33 -69.90
CA LEU A 121 -83.05 -75.67 -68.65
C LEU A 121 -82.27 -76.25 -67.46
N GLU A 122 -82.03 -77.56 -67.41
CA GLU A 122 -81.24 -78.19 -66.34
C GLU A 122 -79.75 -77.82 -66.41
N GLU A 123 -79.12 -77.83 -67.59
CA GLU A 123 -77.73 -77.38 -67.75
C GLU A 123 -77.56 -75.89 -67.41
N LYS A 124 -78.52 -75.04 -67.81
CA LYS A 124 -78.52 -73.63 -67.43
C LYS A 124 -78.67 -73.45 -65.92
N ARG A 125 -79.49 -74.27 -65.26
CA ARG A 125 -79.64 -74.25 -63.80
C ARG A 125 -78.37 -74.70 -63.09
N LYS A 126 -77.70 -75.76 -63.56
CA LYS A 126 -76.39 -76.21 -63.04
C LYS A 126 -75.28 -75.19 -63.28
N ALA A 127 -75.27 -74.52 -64.43
CA ALA A 127 -74.32 -73.46 -64.74
C ALA A 127 -74.55 -72.21 -63.86
N GLU A 128 -75.81 -71.85 -63.59
CA GLU A 128 -76.16 -70.77 -62.66
C GLU A 128 -75.78 -71.13 -61.21
N GLU A 129 -76.02 -72.37 -60.79
CA GLU A 129 -75.62 -72.89 -59.48
C GLU A 129 -74.09 -72.92 -59.32
N ALA A 130 -73.37 -73.35 -60.35
CA ALA A 130 -71.91 -73.32 -60.39
C ALA A 130 -71.35 -71.88 -60.33
N ARG A 131 -71.96 -70.94 -61.05
CA ARG A 131 -71.63 -69.50 -60.95
C ARG A 131 -71.88 -68.94 -59.56
N LYS A 132 -73.04 -69.23 -58.96
CA LYS A 132 -73.34 -68.82 -57.58
C LYS A 132 -72.35 -69.42 -56.58
N ALA A 133 -71.95 -70.67 -56.76
CA ALA A 133 -70.94 -71.31 -55.93
C ALA A 133 -69.54 -70.69 -56.13
N GLU A 134 -69.16 -70.32 -57.35
CA GLU A 134 -67.91 -69.61 -57.64
C GLU A 134 -67.90 -68.19 -57.05
N ASP A 135 -68.99 -67.44 -57.20
CA ASP A 135 -69.15 -66.10 -56.64
C ASP A 135 -69.15 -66.15 -55.10
N ALA A 136 -69.77 -67.17 -54.49
CA ALA A 136 -69.71 -67.40 -53.06
C ALA A 136 -68.27 -67.71 -52.58
N ARG A 137 -67.51 -68.53 -53.33
CA ARG A 137 -66.09 -68.80 -53.03
C ARG A 137 -65.22 -67.56 -53.19
N LYS A 138 -65.46 -66.73 -54.22
CA LYS A 138 -64.75 -65.46 -54.40
C LYS A 138 -65.08 -64.46 -53.28
N ALA A 139 -66.33 -64.39 -52.85
CA ALA A 139 -66.75 -63.54 -51.74
C ALA A 139 -66.12 -64.00 -50.41
N GLU A 140 -66.05 -65.31 -50.16
CA GLU A 140 -65.37 -65.86 -48.97
C GLU A 140 -63.85 -65.59 -49.01
N ALA A 141 -63.22 -65.79 -50.18
CA ALA A 141 -61.80 -65.50 -50.38
C ALA A 141 -61.50 -63.99 -50.19
N ALA A 142 -62.38 -63.11 -50.67
CA ALA A 142 -62.26 -61.66 -50.46
C ALA A 142 -62.40 -61.28 -48.98
N ARG A 143 -63.35 -61.88 -48.25
CA ARG A 143 -63.49 -61.67 -46.79
C ARG A 143 -62.27 -62.12 -46.01
N LYS A 144 -61.73 -63.31 -46.31
CA LYS A 144 -60.49 -63.81 -45.68
C LYS A 144 -59.29 -62.92 -46.01
N ALA A 145 -59.18 -62.40 -47.22
CA ALA A 145 -58.12 -61.46 -47.60
C ALA A 145 -58.24 -60.10 -46.89
N GLU A 146 -59.47 -59.60 -46.69
CA GLU A 146 -59.72 -58.38 -45.92
C GLU A 146 -59.39 -58.56 -44.43
N GLU A 147 -59.78 -59.69 -43.85
CA GLU A 147 -59.47 -60.06 -42.46
C GLU A 147 -57.96 -60.17 -42.24
N ALA A 148 -57.24 -60.86 -43.14
CA ALA A 148 -55.78 -60.94 -43.08
C ALA A 148 -55.09 -59.56 -43.20
N ARG A 149 -55.61 -58.66 -44.04
CA ARG A 149 -55.11 -57.28 -44.14
C ARG A 149 -55.33 -56.50 -42.85
N LYS A 150 -56.50 -56.63 -42.21
CA LYS A 150 -56.80 -55.98 -40.92
C LYS A 150 -55.91 -56.50 -39.80
N GLU A 151 -55.63 -57.80 -39.75
CA GLU A 151 -54.69 -58.37 -38.77
C GLU A 151 -53.25 -57.89 -39.00
N GLU A 152 -52.80 -57.80 -40.25
CA GLU A 152 -51.47 -57.26 -40.58
C GLU A 152 -51.36 -55.78 -40.19
N GLU A 153 -52.38 -54.98 -40.47
CA GLU A 153 -52.45 -53.57 -40.06
C GLU A 153 -52.45 -53.43 -38.54
N ALA A 154 -53.22 -54.26 -37.82
CA ALA A 154 -53.24 -54.28 -36.36
C ALA A 154 -51.87 -54.66 -35.78
N ARG A 155 -51.18 -55.66 -36.35
CA ARG A 155 -49.82 -56.04 -35.95
C ARG A 155 -48.82 -54.90 -36.16
N LYS A 156 -48.85 -54.24 -37.32
CA LYS A 156 -47.97 -53.09 -37.61
C LYS A 156 -48.26 -51.91 -36.68
N ALA A 157 -49.53 -51.66 -36.35
CA ALA A 157 -49.91 -50.63 -35.38
C ALA A 157 -49.40 -50.94 -33.98
N GLU A 158 -49.50 -52.20 -33.52
CA GLU A 158 -48.97 -52.63 -32.23
C GLU A 158 -47.44 -52.56 -32.18
N GLU A 159 -46.75 -52.98 -33.24
CA GLU A 159 -45.29 -52.86 -33.37
C GLU A 159 -44.84 -51.40 -33.29
N ASN A 160 -45.49 -50.50 -34.04
CA ASN A 160 -45.20 -49.07 -33.98
C ASN A 160 -45.47 -48.47 -32.59
N ARG A 161 -46.53 -48.91 -31.90
CA ARG A 161 -46.82 -48.46 -30.53
C ARG A 161 -45.71 -48.90 -29.57
N ARG A 162 -45.27 -50.16 -29.65
CA ARG A 162 -44.16 -50.68 -28.83
C ARG A 162 -42.85 -49.97 -29.13
N ALA A 163 -42.55 -49.69 -30.40
CA ALA A 163 -41.36 -48.94 -30.79
C ALA A 163 -41.39 -47.49 -30.26
N GLN A 164 -42.54 -46.83 -30.28
CA GLN A 164 -42.69 -45.49 -29.72
C GLN A 164 -42.55 -45.48 -28.19
N GLU A 165 -43.12 -46.48 -27.51
CA GLU A 165 -42.99 -46.64 -26.06
C GLU A 165 -41.52 -46.89 -25.65
N ALA A 166 -40.81 -47.76 -26.38
CA ALA A 166 -39.40 -48.01 -26.16
C ALA A 166 -38.54 -46.74 -26.35
N ARG A 167 -38.80 -45.94 -27.40
CA ARG A 167 -38.11 -44.66 -27.63
C ARG A 167 -38.36 -43.66 -26.50
N ARG A 168 -39.60 -43.56 -26.01
CA ARG A 168 -39.93 -42.68 -24.87
C ARG A 168 -39.26 -43.14 -23.59
N ALA A 169 -39.19 -44.44 -23.34
CA ALA A 169 -38.50 -44.99 -22.18
C ALA A 169 -36.98 -44.73 -22.23
N GLU A 170 -36.36 -44.85 -23.41
CA GLU A 170 -34.95 -44.52 -23.60
C GLU A 170 -34.68 -43.02 -23.40
N GLU A 171 -35.53 -42.15 -23.95
CA GLU A 171 -35.44 -40.70 -23.77
C GLU A 171 -35.58 -40.31 -22.29
N ALA A 172 -36.54 -40.91 -21.58
CA ALA A 172 -36.72 -40.70 -20.14
C ALA A 172 -35.49 -41.13 -19.33
N ARG A 173 -34.87 -42.28 -19.67
CA ARG A 173 -33.63 -42.75 -19.03
C ARG A 173 -32.46 -41.80 -19.28
N ARG A 174 -32.28 -41.32 -20.51
CA ARG A 174 -31.23 -40.34 -20.85
C ARG A 174 -31.45 -39.02 -20.11
N ALA A 175 -32.69 -38.56 -20.00
CA ALA A 175 -33.02 -37.35 -19.25
C ALA A 175 -32.73 -37.48 -17.74
N GLU A 176 -33.01 -38.65 -17.15
CA GLU A 176 -32.67 -38.94 -15.75
C GLU A 176 -31.15 -39.00 -15.52
N GLU A 177 -30.41 -39.62 -16.45
CA GLU A 177 -28.94 -39.67 -16.40
C GLU A 177 -28.32 -38.27 -16.48
N ILE A 178 -28.81 -37.41 -17.40
CA ILE A 178 -28.37 -36.02 -17.50
C ILE A 178 -28.67 -35.26 -16.20
N ARG A 179 -29.87 -35.42 -15.62
CA ARG A 179 -30.21 -34.78 -14.34
C ARG A 179 -29.28 -35.21 -13.20
N LYS A 180 -29.01 -36.52 -13.08
CA LYS A 180 -28.09 -37.02 -12.05
C LYS A 180 -26.66 -36.52 -12.27
N ALA A 181 -26.21 -36.44 -13.52
CA ALA A 181 -24.89 -35.88 -13.84
C ALA A 181 -24.80 -34.38 -13.52
N GLU A 182 -25.85 -33.61 -13.79
CA GLU A 182 -25.90 -32.18 -13.46
C GLU A 182 -25.95 -31.95 -11.94
N GLU A 183 -26.72 -32.76 -11.21
CA GLU A 183 -26.77 -32.74 -9.74
C GLU A 183 -25.41 -33.10 -9.13
N ALA A 184 -24.75 -34.13 -9.64
CA ALA A 184 -23.40 -34.51 -9.21
C ALA A 184 -22.38 -33.39 -9.46
N ARG A 185 -22.42 -32.73 -10.63
CA ARG A 185 -21.57 -31.58 -10.93
C ARG A 185 -21.83 -30.41 -9.99
N LYS A 186 -23.09 -30.07 -9.71
CA LYS A 186 -23.44 -29.01 -8.75
C LYS A 186 -22.97 -29.35 -7.33
N ALA A 187 -23.07 -30.61 -6.91
CA ALA A 187 -22.57 -31.06 -5.61
C ALA A 187 -21.04 -30.96 -5.53
N GLU A 188 -20.31 -31.35 -6.58
CA GLU A 188 -18.85 -31.21 -6.65
C GLU A 188 -18.42 -29.74 -6.64
N GLU A 189 -19.07 -28.90 -7.44
CA GLU A 189 -18.82 -27.46 -7.47
C GLU A 189 -19.07 -26.81 -6.10
N SER A 190 -20.16 -27.18 -5.42
CA SER A 190 -20.46 -26.68 -4.08
C SER A 190 -19.41 -27.11 -3.06
N LYS A 191 -18.94 -28.37 -3.10
CA LYS A 191 -17.86 -28.85 -2.21
C LYS A 191 -16.57 -28.07 -2.46
N LYS A 192 -16.20 -27.89 -3.74
CA LYS A 192 -15.00 -27.12 -4.11
C LYS A 192 -15.08 -25.66 -3.67
N ALA A 193 -16.27 -25.05 -3.76
CA ALA A 193 -16.51 -23.70 -3.28
C ALA A 193 -16.42 -23.60 -1.73
N GLU A 194 -16.93 -24.60 -1.00
CA GLU A 194 -16.80 -24.68 0.45
C GLU A 194 -15.35 -24.85 0.89
N ASP A 195 -14.61 -25.75 0.24
CA ASP A 195 -13.19 -25.98 0.51
C ASP A 195 -12.34 -24.72 0.21
N ALA A 196 -12.66 -24.01 -0.88
CA ALA A 196 -12.02 -22.73 -1.20
C ALA A 196 -12.29 -21.66 -0.14
N ARG A 197 -13.52 -21.56 0.37
CA ARG A 197 -13.88 -20.64 1.47
C ARG A 197 -13.14 -20.97 2.76
N LYS A 198 -13.08 -22.25 3.14
CA LYS A 198 -12.32 -22.70 4.32
C LYS A 198 -10.83 -22.40 4.18
N ALA A 199 -10.26 -22.60 2.99
CA ALA A 199 -8.85 -22.28 2.73
C ALA A 199 -8.57 -20.78 2.80
N GLU A 200 -9.48 -19.93 2.30
CA GLU A 200 -9.37 -18.47 2.41
C GLU A 200 -9.47 -18.01 3.88
N GLU A 201 -10.44 -18.56 4.63
CA GLU A 201 -10.61 -18.26 6.05
C GLU A 201 -9.36 -18.65 6.86
N ALA A 202 -8.79 -19.83 6.60
CA ALA A 202 -7.55 -20.27 7.23
C ALA A 202 -6.36 -19.34 6.90
N ARG A 203 -6.26 -18.87 5.64
CA ARG A 203 -5.23 -17.90 5.25
C ARG A 203 -5.39 -16.56 5.97
N ARG A 204 -6.62 -16.02 6.05
CA ARG A 204 -6.89 -14.77 6.78
C ARG A 204 -6.59 -14.91 8.27
N ALA A 205 -6.94 -16.05 8.88
CA ALA A 205 -6.62 -16.31 10.28
C ALA A 205 -5.11 -16.41 10.53
N ALA A 206 -4.36 -17.04 9.62
CA ALA A 206 -2.90 -17.11 9.71
C ALA A 206 -2.23 -15.73 9.54
N GLU A 207 -2.73 -14.91 8.61
CA GLU A 207 -2.26 -13.54 8.41
C GLU A 207 -2.53 -12.66 9.64
N ALA A 208 -3.74 -12.73 10.22
CA ALA A 208 -4.08 -12.00 11.43
C ALA A 208 -3.18 -12.37 12.62
N ARG A 209 -2.86 -13.67 12.79
CA ARG A 209 -1.94 -14.12 13.84
C ARG A 209 -0.52 -13.58 13.64
N ARG A 210 -0.01 -13.58 12.40
CA ARG A 210 1.31 -13.02 12.08
C ARG A 210 1.36 -11.51 12.33
N ALA A 211 0.28 -10.79 11.99
CA ALA A 211 0.18 -9.36 12.27
C ALA A 211 0.16 -9.07 13.78
N GLU A 212 -0.56 -9.86 14.57
CA GLU A 212 -0.58 -9.72 16.02
C GLU A 212 0.80 -10.02 16.64
N GLU A 213 1.48 -11.08 16.20
CA GLU A 213 2.83 -11.42 16.64
C GLU A 213 3.82 -10.30 16.32
N ALA A 214 3.76 -9.72 15.12
CA ALA A 214 4.59 -8.59 14.73
C ALA A 214 4.36 -7.36 15.62
N ARG A 215 3.09 -7.03 15.94
CA ARG A 215 2.78 -5.92 16.85
C ARG A 215 3.32 -6.16 18.26
N ARG A 216 3.17 -7.39 18.79
CA ARG A 216 3.74 -7.74 20.11
C ARG A 216 5.27 -7.66 20.12
N ALA A 217 5.93 -8.06 19.04
CA ALA A 217 7.38 -7.93 18.90
C ALA A 217 7.85 -6.47 18.85
N GLU A 218 7.11 -5.60 18.14
CA GLU A 218 7.40 -4.17 18.10
C GLU A 218 7.20 -3.51 19.47
N GLU A 219 6.13 -3.85 20.19
CA GLU A 219 5.86 -3.37 21.53
C GLU A 219 6.96 -3.81 22.52
N ALA A 220 7.40 -5.06 22.44
CA ALA A 220 8.51 -5.58 23.25
C ALA A 220 9.81 -4.82 23.00
N LYS A 221 10.14 -4.51 21.72
CA LYS A 221 11.32 -3.69 21.38
C LYS A 221 11.23 -2.29 21.96
N LYS A 222 10.08 -1.62 21.83
CA LYS A 222 9.87 -0.28 22.41
C LYS A 222 9.99 -0.30 23.93
N ALA A 223 9.48 -1.34 24.59
CA ALA A 223 9.63 -1.51 26.04
C ALA A 223 11.09 -1.73 26.46
N GLU A 224 11.87 -2.50 25.69
CA GLU A 224 13.30 -2.69 25.93
C GLU A 224 14.09 -1.39 25.74
N GLU A 225 13.81 -0.64 24.67
CA GLU A 225 14.43 0.67 24.42
C GLU A 225 14.09 1.68 25.53
N ALA A 226 12.85 1.70 26.01
CA ALA A 226 12.43 2.56 27.12
C ALA A 226 13.18 2.22 28.41
N LYS A 227 13.34 0.93 28.74
CA LYS A 227 14.13 0.48 29.89
C LYS A 227 15.60 0.89 29.77
N LYS A 228 16.21 0.68 28.60
CA LYS A 228 17.59 1.11 28.33
C LYS A 228 17.75 2.63 28.49
N ALA A 229 16.79 3.41 28.02
CA ALA A 229 16.81 4.87 28.18
C ALA A 229 16.64 5.30 29.64
N GLU A 230 15.79 4.62 30.42
CA GLU A 230 15.63 4.86 31.85
C GLU A 230 16.92 4.54 32.63
N ASP A 231 17.54 3.38 32.35
CA ASP A 231 18.80 2.98 32.97
C ASP A 231 19.93 3.96 32.63
N ALA A 232 19.99 4.44 31.38
CA ALA A 232 20.95 5.46 30.96
C ALA A 232 20.75 6.79 31.72
N ARG A 233 19.50 7.24 31.91
CA ARG A 233 19.19 8.44 32.70
C ARG A 233 19.59 8.29 34.16
N LYS A 234 19.29 7.15 34.78
CA LYS A 234 19.72 6.85 36.16
C LYS A 234 21.23 6.84 36.29
N ALA A 235 21.95 6.27 35.31
CA ALA A 235 23.40 6.26 35.30
C ALA A 235 24.00 7.68 35.15
N GLU A 236 23.40 8.53 34.30
CA GLU A 236 23.81 9.93 34.16
C GLU A 236 23.56 10.73 35.45
N GLU A 237 22.40 10.56 36.07
CA GLU A 237 22.06 11.20 37.34
C GLU A 237 23.03 10.80 38.45
N ALA A 238 23.36 9.51 38.56
CA ALA A 238 24.36 9.01 39.50
C ALA A 238 25.75 9.64 39.26
N ARG A 239 26.18 9.77 38.00
CA ARG A 239 27.45 10.43 37.66
C ARG A 239 27.45 11.91 38.03
N ARG A 240 26.35 12.64 37.78
CA ARG A 240 26.21 14.04 38.18
C ARG A 240 26.23 14.19 39.70
N ALA A 241 25.57 13.30 40.44
CA ALA A 241 25.60 13.29 41.90
C ALA A 241 27.02 13.02 42.44
N GLU A 242 27.77 12.08 41.85
CA GLU A 242 29.16 11.82 42.22
C GLU A 242 30.07 13.03 41.93
N GLN A 243 29.91 13.66 40.77
CA GLN A 243 30.66 14.86 40.41
C GLN A 243 30.38 16.02 41.38
N ALA A 244 29.11 16.22 41.75
CA ALA A 244 28.72 17.24 42.72
C ALA A 244 29.35 16.97 44.10
N ARG A 245 29.36 15.72 44.58
CA ARG A 245 30.02 15.34 45.84
C ARG A 245 31.53 15.61 45.79
N ARG A 246 32.20 15.25 44.69
CA ARG A 246 33.64 15.54 44.52
C ARG A 246 33.91 17.05 44.49
N ALA A 247 33.06 17.85 43.85
CA ALA A 247 33.19 19.30 43.83
C ALA A 247 32.96 19.94 45.22
N GLU A 248 32.06 19.38 46.02
CA GLU A 248 31.85 19.82 47.41
C GLU A 248 33.06 19.45 48.29
N GLU A 249 33.59 18.24 48.14
CA GLU A 249 34.78 17.77 48.84
C GLU A 249 36.00 18.64 48.53
N THR A 250 36.23 18.98 47.26
CA THR A 250 37.34 19.87 46.86
C THR A 250 37.18 21.28 47.43
N ARG A 251 35.96 21.84 47.44
CA ARG A 251 35.69 23.13 48.09
C ARG A 251 35.97 23.10 49.58
N LYS A 252 35.51 22.06 50.29
CA LYS A 252 35.79 21.90 51.74
C LYS A 252 37.29 21.76 52.01
N ALA A 253 38.02 21.02 51.17
CA ALA A 253 39.46 20.89 51.29
C ALA A 253 40.21 22.22 51.03
N GLU A 254 39.77 23.01 50.04
CA GLU A 254 40.31 24.34 49.77
C GLU A 254 40.04 25.32 50.92
N GLU A 255 38.81 25.32 51.46
CA GLU A 255 38.44 26.14 52.62
C GLU A 255 39.26 25.77 53.85
N ALA A 256 39.46 24.48 54.12
CA ALA A 256 40.33 24.02 55.20
C ALA A 256 41.78 24.48 55.01
N ARG A 257 42.33 24.42 53.79
CA ARG A 257 43.68 24.96 53.49
C ARG A 257 43.77 26.47 53.70
N LYS A 258 42.75 27.23 53.28
CA LYS A 258 42.69 28.68 53.51
C LYS A 258 42.62 29.00 55.00
N ALA A 259 41.83 28.26 55.78
CA ALA A 259 41.73 28.41 57.21
C ALA A 259 43.05 28.08 57.93
N GLU A 260 43.74 27.01 57.52
CA GLU A 260 45.07 26.66 58.04
C GLU A 260 46.12 27.74 57.68
N ALA A 261 46.13 28.21 56.44
CA ALA A 261 47.01 29.29 56.01
C ALA A 261 46.75 30.58 56.80
N ALA A 262 45.49 30.93 57.05
CA ALA A 262 45.12 32.08 57.87
C ALA A 262 45.58 31.92 59.33
N ARG A 263 45.46 30.72 59.92
CA ARG A 263 46.00 30.43 61.26
C ARG A 263 47.52 30.59 61.32
N LYS A 264 48.25 30.03 60.37
CA LYS A 264 49.72 30.17 60.28
C LYS A 264 50.13 31.63 60.09
N ALA A 265 49.41 32.39 59.26
CA ALA A 265 49.67 33.81 59.07
C ALA A 265 49.38 34.63 60.34
N ALA A 266 48.31 34.30 61.08
CA ALA A 266 47.98 34.94 62.35
C ALA A 266 49.03 34.62 63.43
N GLU A 267 49.49 33.37 63.50
CA GLU A 267 50.57 32.94 64.39
C GLU A 267 51.89 33.67 64.07
N ALA A 268 52.29 33.71 62.80
CA ALA A 268 53.49 34.42 62.36
C ALA A 268 53.40 35.93 62.64
N LYS A 269 52.21 36.54 62.48
CA LYS A 269 51.97 37.93 62.86
C LYS A 269 52.07 38.12 64.37
N ALA A 270 51.46 37.25 65.17
CA ALA A 270 51.55 37.32 66.62
C ALA A 270 53.01 37.16 67.11
N GLU A 271 53.80 36.31 66.46
CA GLU A 271 55.23 36.18 66.72
C GLU A 271 55.98 37.47 66.36
N ARG A 272 55.76 38.04 65.17
CA ARG A 272 56.34 39.34 64.79
C ARG A 272 55.96 40.45 65.75
N ASP A 273 54.70 40.53 66.17
CA ASP A 273 54.22 41.54 67.11
C ASP A 273 54.87 41.35 68.49
N ARG A 274 55.14 40.10 68.92
CA ARG A 274 55.94 39.81 70.12
C ARG A 274 57.38 40.27 69.94
N GLN A 275 58.04 39.90 68.84
CA GLN A 275 59.42 40.33 68.53
C GLN A 275 59.53 41.86 68.48
N LEU A 276 58.57 42.55 67.86
CA LEU A 276 58.51 44.01 67.82
C LEU A 276 58.29 44.60 69.22
N ARG A 277 57.41 44.02 70.03
CA ARG A 277 57.21 44.46 71.41
C ARG A 277 58.47 44.27 72.26
N ASP A 278 59.19 43.17 72.06
CA ASP A 278 60.45 42.91 72.74
C ASP A 278 61.56 43.87 72.26
N ALA A 279 61.62 44.20 70.97
CA ALA A 279 62.50 45.24 70.43
C ALA A 279 62.16 46.64 70.98
N MET A 280 60.88 47.02 71.00
CA MET A 280 60.41 48.30 71.56
C MET A 280 60.58 48.39 73.09
N ARG A 281 60.62 47.24 73.79
CA ARG A 281 61.02 47.17 75.21
C ARG A 281 62.53 47.34 75.37
N GLY A 282 63.33 46.91 74.39
CA GLY A 282 64.76 47.24 74.27
C GLY A 282 65.02 48.71 73.90
N ASP A 283 64.09 49.35 73.20
CA ASP A 283 64.22 50.71 72.66
C ASP A 283 63.46 51.79 73.47
N VAL A 284 63.30 51.63 74.79
CA VAL A 284 62.88 52.74 75.70
C VAL A 284 64.01 53.77 75.91
N LEU A 285 65.05 53.74 75.07
CA LEU A 285 66.05 54.80 74.91
C LEU A 285 66.35 55.03 73.42
N GLY A 286 65.39 55.55 72.64
CA GLY A 286 65.73 55.95 71.27
C GLY A 286 64.59 56.53 70.43
N ALA A 287 64.57 57.87 70.34
CA ALA A 287 64.15 58.69 69.18
C ALA A 287 62.82 58.34 68.46
N ALA A 288 61.76 59.15 68.61
CA ALA A 288 61.55 60.40 67.87
C ALA A 288 61.50 60.26 66.33
N GLY A 289 60.28 60.34 65.77
CA GLY A 289 59.99 61.01 64.50
C GLY A 289 60.13 60.20 63.20
N LEU A 290 59.00 59.93 62.52
CA LEU A 290 58.50 60.72 61.38
C LEU A 290 57.36 59.98 60.63
N PRO A 291 56.40 60.72 60.04
CA PRO A 291 55.22 60.20 59.34
C PRO A 291 55.41 60.17 57.81
N GLY A 292 54.63 59.34 57.11
CA GLY A 292 54.33 59.53 55.69
C GLY A 292 54.50 58.29 54.83
N GLY A 293 53.39 57.61 54.53
CA GLY A 293 53.37 56.44 53.65
C GLY A 293 52.07 56.36 52.83
N ALA A 294 52.14 56.96 51.64
CA ALA A 294 51.48 56.56 50.39
C ALA A 294 49.97 56.23 50.37
N ALA A 295 49.19 57.11 49.72
CA ALA A 295 47.94 56.73 49.06
C ALA A 295 47.96 57.22 47.60
N ASN A 296 47.43 56.38 46.71
CA ASN A 296 47.21 56.53 45.26
C ASN A 296 48.26 55.87 44.35
N ARG A 297 48.28 54.53 44.42
CA ARG A 297 48.68 53.66 43.31
C ARG A 297 47.40 53.06 42.71
N ASN A 298 46.75 53.79 41.82
CA ASN A 298 45.53 53.33 41.15
C ASN A 298 45.83 53.00 39.69
N GLN A 299 46.70 52.01 39.45
CA GLN A 299 46.77 51.30 38.16
C GLN A 299 47.47 49.94 38.38
N ALA A 300 46.70 48.92 38.74
CA ALA A 300 47.00 47.52 38.44
C ALA A 300 45.75 46.70 38.80
N GLY A 301 45.28 45.87 37.88
CA GLY A 301 43.99 45.21 37.94
C GLY A 301 43.85 44.11 39.00
N GLY A 302 42.59 43.70 39.17
CA GLY A 302 42.19 42.45 39.81
C GLY A 302 42.18 42.48 41.34
N GLY A 303 41.03 42.85 41.91
CA GLY A 303 40.78 42.76 43.35
C GLY A 303 39.91 43.91 43.83
N ASP A 304 38.67 43.58 44.22
CA ASP A 304 37.81 44.34 45.13
C ASP A 304 37.43 45.76 44.68
N ASP A 305 36.37 45.84 43.86
CA ASP A 305 35.78 47.05 43.29
C ASP A 305 35.09 47.98 44.33
N SER A 306 35.78 48.44 45.37
CA SER A 306 35.22 49.43 46.31
C SER A 306 35.52 50.89 45.90
N GLY A 307 35.32 51.24 44.62
CA GLY A 307 35.73 52.54 44.07
C GLY A 307 34.83 53.12 42.97
N TYR A 308 35.28 54.21 42.34
CA TYR A 308 34.57 54.96 41.30
C TYR A 308 34.03 54.09 40.15
N ALA A 309 34.77 53.04 39.75
CA ALA A 309 34.35 52.09 38.72
C ALA A 309 33.05 51.34 39.08
N ALA A 310 32.85 50.98 40.35
CA ALA A 310 31.61 50.35 40.81
C ALA A 310 30.43 51.32 40.77
N GLN A 311 30.65 52.60 41.08
CA GLN A 311 29.61 53.63 40.98
C GLN A 311 29.19 53.85 39.53
N VAL A 312 30.16 53.86 38.60
CA VAL A 312 29.89 53.94 37.16
C VAL A 312 29.12 52.72 36.68
N ARG A 313 29.53 51.50 37.08
CA ARG A 313 28.80 50.27 36.70
C ARG A 313 27.39 50.23 37.27
N ALA A 314 27.18 50.63 38.53
CA ALA A 314 25.85 50.68 39.15
C ALA A 314 24.93 51.66 38.40
N CYS A 315 25.44 52.81 38.00
CA CYS A 315 24.71 53.80 37.21
C CYS A 315 24.33 53.26 35.83
N ILE A 316 25.26 52.58 35.15
CA ILE A 316 25.00 51.94 33.84
C ILE A 316 23.96 50.82 33.99
N LYS A 317 24.12 49.94 34.99
CA LYS A 317 23.27 48.77 35.26
C LYS A 317 21.79 49.12 35.36
N ALA A 318 21.46 50.28 35.95
CA ALA A 318 20.09 50.76 36.04
C ALA A 318 19.41 50.97 34.67
N GLY A 319 20.18 51.22 33.61
CA GLY A 319 19.67 51.41 32.25
C GLY A 319 19.88 50.21 31.31
N VAL A 320 20.57 49.15 31.75
CA VAL A 320 20.79 47.93 30.96
C VAL A 320 19.66 46.94 31.19
N SER A 321 18.77 46.80 30.21
CA SER A 321 17.76 45.74 30.18
C SER A 321 18.25 44.56 29.33
N PHE A 322 18.94 43.61 29.95
CA PHE A 322 19.40 42.40 29.28
C PHE A 322 19.28 41.20 30.22
N HIS A 323 18.54 40.17 29.78
CA HIS A 323 18.37 38.91 30.49
C HIS A 323 19.09 37.80 29.72
N PRO A 324 20.34 37.45 30.08
CA PRO A 324 21.11 36.46 29.34
C PRO A 324 20.48 35.07 29.44
N THR A 325 20.39 34.35 28.31
CA THR A 325 20.18 32.90 28.34
C THR A 325 21.52 32.17 28.45
N ALA A 326 21.51 30.95 29.00
CA ALA A 326 22.71 30.12 29.14
C ALA A 326 23.40 29.85 27.78
N GLU A 327 22.60 29.79 26.71
CA GLU A 327 23.04 29.62 25.33
C GLU A 327 23.75 30.86 24.77
N GLN A 328 23.24 32.06 25.06
CA GLN A 328 23.85 33.32 24.60
C GLN A 328 25.20 33.59 25.26
N LEU A 329 25.38 33.16 26.50
CA LEU A 329 26.63 33.36 27.23
C LEU A 329 27.73 32.35 26.86
N ASN A 330 27.41 31.26 26.14
CA ASN A 330 28.34 30.17 25.81
C ASN A 330 29.17 29.69 27.01
N GLY A 331 28.57 29.67 28.21
CA GLY A 331 29.25 29.31 29.47
C GLY A 331 30.30 30.33 29.98
N GLY A 332 30.40 31.51 29.37
CA GLY A 332 31.34 32.58 29.75
C GLY A 332 30.67 33.85 30.30
N ASN A 333 31.49 34.89 30.49
CA ASN A 333 31.05 36.24 30.88
C ASN A 333 31.69 37.26 29.92
N PRO A 334 31.21 37.34 28.66
CA PRO A 334 31.85 38.16 27.64
C PRO A 334 31.73 39.65 27.97
N ALA A 335 32.81 40.41 27.76
CA ALA A 335 32.87 41.82 28.09
C ALA A 335 32.69 42.69 26.84
N ALA A 336 31.84 43.71 26.94
CA ALA A 336 31.75 44.77 25.96
C ALA A 336 32.60 45.95 26.43
N GLU A 337 33.44 46.49 25.54
CA GLU A 337 34.30 47.65 25.82
C GLU A 337 33.79 48.86 25.04
N PHE A 338 33.49 49.94 25.76
CA PHE A 338 33.00 51.20 25.20
C PHE A 338 33.95 52.35 25.53
N VAL A 339 34.04 53.30 24.62
CA VAL A 339 34.65 54.60 24.85
C VAL A 339 33.54 55.64 24.97
N VAL A 340 33.48 56.31 26.12
CA VAL A 340 32.42 57.28 26.44
C VAL A 340 33.04 58.66 26.54
N GLN A 341 32.45 59.62 25.83
CA GLN A 341 32.84 61.03 25.93
C GLN A 341 31.87 61.73 26.87
N LEU A 342 32.44 62.43 27.86
CA LEU A 342 31.66 63.13 28.89
C LEU A 342 31.86 64.64 28.75
N ASN A 343 30.84 65.42 29.08
CA ASN A 343 30.98 66.85 29.28
C ASN A 343 31.48 67.17 30.71
N GLN A 344 31.71 68.45 31.00
CA GLN A 344 32.20 68.91 32.31
C GLN A 344 31.24 68.65 33.47
N SER A 345 29.98 68.26 33.22
CA SER A 345 28.99 67.90 34.23
C SER A 345 28.80 66.40 34.42
N GLY A 346 29.49 65.55 33.64
CA GLY A 346 29.38 64.09 33.72
C GLY A 346 28.25 63.48 32.89
N GLN A 347 27.65 64.26 31.99
CA GLN A 347 26.66 63.77 31.04
C GLN A 347 27.36 63.20 29.80
N VAL A 348 26.77 62.16 29.23
CA VAL A 348 27.30 61.48 28.04
C VAL A 348 27.04 62.30 26.79
N LEU A 349 28.11 62.65 26.08
CA LEU A 349 28.07 63.30 24.77
C LEU A 349 28.06 62.27 23.64
N ASN A 350 28.92 61.25 23.74
CA ASN A 350 29.04 60.21 22.72
C ASN A 350 29.44 58.87 23.34
N VAL A 351 28.99 57.78 22.73
CA VAL A 351 29.33 56.40 23.10
C VAL A 351 29.79 55.68 21.85
N GLY A 352 31.02 55.17 21.87
CA GLY A 352 31.57 54.33 20.81
C GLY A 352 31.86 52.93 21.31
N LEU A 353 31.46 51.90 20.57
CA LEU A 353 31.85 50.52 20.86
C LEU A 353 33.30 50.30 20.39
N ARG A 354 34.19 49.94 21.31
CA ARG A 354 35.59 49.58 21.00
C ARG A 354 35.76 48.09 20.75
N ARG A 355 35.10 47.26 21.56
CA ARG A 355 35.10 45.80 21.40
C ARG A 355 33.72 45.25 21.73
N SER A 356 33.13 44.54 20.77
CA SER A 356 31.87 43.82 20.97
C SER A 356 32.07 42.63 21.91
N SER A 357 31.06 42.36 22.73
CA SER A 357 30.99 41.12 23.52
C SER A 357 30.73 39.87 22.67
N GLY A 358 30.37 40.03 21.39
CA GLY A 358 29.85 38.97 20.54
C GLY A 358 28.33 38.78 20.64
N ILE A 359 27.65 39.49 21.55
CA ILE A 359 26.19 39.43 21.73
C ILE A 359 25.61 40.82 21.42
N ALA A 360 25.11 41.02 20.19
CA ALA A 360 24.67 42.33 19.73
C ALA A 360 23.53 42.95 20.58
N THR A 361 22.63 42.12 21.13
CA THR A 361 21.55 42.57 22.02
C THR A 361 22.07 43.05 23.37
N PHE A 362 23.13 42.43 23.89
CA PHE A 362 23.81 42.86 25.11
C PHE A 362 24.57 44.17 24.86
N ASP A 363 25.36 44.27 23.78
CA ASP A 363 26.10 45.49 23.45
C ASP A 363 25.16 46.70 23.34
N ARG A 364 24.01 46.55 22.66
CA ARG A 364 23.00 47.62 22.54
C ARG A 364 22.36 47.98 23.90
N ALA A 365 22.10 46.98 24.75
CA ALA A 365 21.55 47.22 26.08
C ALA A 365 22.54 47.98 26.97
N VAL A 366 23.83 47.64 26.90
CA VAL A 366 24.91 48.36 27.60
C VAL A 366 25.05 49.78 27.07
N GLU A 367 25.06 49.98 25.75
CA GLU A 367 25.10 51.32 25.16
C GLU A 367 23.93 52.20 25.65
N THR A 368 22.73 51.64 25.71
CA THR A 368 21.53 52.32 26.24
C THR A 368 21.70 52.67 27.71
N GLY A 369 22.25 51.75 28.52
CA GLY A 369 22.55 52.00 29.92
C GLY A 369 23.58 53.12 30.11
N ILE A 370 24.63 53.14 29.30
CA ILE A 370 25.64 54.21 29.30
C ILE A 370 24.99 55.56 28.97
N ARG A 371 24.18 55.64 27.90
CA ARG A 371 23.53 56.89 27.50
C ARG A 371 22.56 57.45 28.54
N ARG A 372 21.94 56.57 29.35
CA ARG A 372 21.03 56.95 30.44
C ARG A 372 21.73 57.28 31.75
N CYS A 373 22.99 56.87 31.89
CA CYS A 373 23.76 57.12 33.09
C CYS A 373 24.27 58.57 33.12
N SER A 374 23.93 59.28 34.20
CA SER A 374 24.68 60.48 34.59
C SER A 374 25.88 60.03 35.41
N PHE A 375 27.08 60.14 34.84
CA PHE A 375 28.27 59.56 35.48
C PHE A 375 28.48 60.20 36.86
N PRO A 376 28.77 59.39 37.89
CA PRO A 376 29.03 59.90 39.24
C PRO A 376 30.25 60.82 39.23
N ARG A 377 30.39 61.71 40.21
CA ARG A 377 31.55 62.61 40.27
C ARG A 377 32.82 61.84 40.66
N PRO A 378 33.92 61.91 39.89
CA PRO A 378 35.14 61.23 40.24
C PRO A 378 35.81 61.84 41.48
N PRO A 379 36.60 61.06 42.25
CA PRO A 379 37.34 61.56 43.41
C PRO A 379 38.31 62.72 43.08
N SER A 380 38.76 62.83 41.83
CA SER A 380 39.57 63.94 41.32
C SER A 380 38.80 65.27 41.21
N GLY A 381 37.47 65.24 41.33
CA GLY A 381 36.59 66.41 41.24
C GLY A 381 36.34 66.95 39.83
N LYS A 382 37.06 66.45 38.80
CA LYS A 382 36.93 66.83 37.38
C LYS A 382 36.69 65.58 36.51
N TYR A 383 35.72 65.66 35.60
CA TYR A 383 35.44 64.58 34.64
C TYR A 383 36.52 64.53 33.54
N PRO A 384 36.99 63.33 33.18
CA PRO A 384 37.81 63.17 31.98
C PRO A 384 36.95 63.34 30.73
N GLU A 385 37.52 63.90 29.65
CA GLU A 385 36.83 64.04 28.36
C GLU A 385 36.46 62.69 27.73
N ARG A 386 37.22 61.64 28.07
CA ARG A 386 37.04 60.27 27.58
C ARG A 386 37.27 59.26 28.71
N ILE A 387 36.35 58.31 28.85
CA ILE A 387 36.45 57.19 29.77
C ILE A 387 36.22 55.87 29.03
N ASP A 388 37.05 54.87 29.31
CA ASP A 388 36.87 53.51 28.82
C ASP A 388 36.05 52.71 29.84
N VAL A 389 34.96 52.11 29.37
CA VAL A 389 34.00 51.35 30.18
C VAL A 389 34.01 49.90 29.71
N ILE A 390 34.32 48.99 30.62
CA ILE A 390 34.24 47.55 30.38
C ILE A 390 33.06 47.03 31.20
N TYR A 391 32.09 46.40 30.53
CA TYR A 391 30.87 45.93 31.16
C TYR A 391 30.61 44.46 30.80
N ARG A 392 30.25 43.64 31.78
CA ARG A 392 29.93 42.22 31.60
C ARG A 392 28.54 41.88 32.13
N PRO A 393 27.84 40.86 31.58
CA PRO A 393 26.49 40.53 31.98
C PRO A 393 26.31 40.20 33.47
N ASN A 394 27.34 39.58 34.09
CA ASN A 394 27.27 39.08 35.46
C ASN A 394 28.02 39.95 36.50
N ASP A 395 28.36 41.21 36.14
CA ASP A 395 29.07 42.15 37.03
C ASP A 395 28.16 43.01 37.94
#